data_AF-A0A5Y4XVC5-F1
#
_entry.id   AF-A0A5Y4XVC5-F1
#
_cell.length_a   1.000
_cell.length_b   1.000
_cell.length_c   1.000
_cell.angle_alpha   90.00
_cell.angle_beta   90.00
_cell.angle_gamma   90.00
#
_symmetry.space_group_name_H-M   'P 1'
#
loop_
_entity.id
_entity.type
_entity.pdbx_description
1 polymer ?
#
loop_
_entity_poly.entity_id
_entity_poly.type
_entity_poly.pdbx_seq_one_letter_code
_entity_poly.pdbx_strand_id
1 'polypeptide(L)'
;KNYNIFLDHFVEDGKQKLNIFSEIFTKMTKNTKWYLIFFSFTSIGLGIALGILILLTYIKYSEYNNLKERVSTITQGLATISIDENSKGSFTLSFAKNKKTIFNENKNSIQITLQGGE
;
A
#
# COMPACT_ATOMS: atom_id res chain seq x y z
N LYS A 1 58.56 39.46 40.07
CA LYS A 1 58.35 38.03 40.41
C LYS A 1 56.92 37.52 40.11
N ASN A 2 55.94 38.38 39.81
CA ASN A 2 54.53 37.97 39.72
C ASN A 2 54.02 37.62 38.30
N TYR A 3 54.75 38.04 37.25
CA TYR A 3 54.29 37.88 35.87
C TYR A 3 54.40 36.45 35.34
N ASN A 4 55.48 35.73 35.68
CA ASN A 4 55.65 34.34 35.26
C ASN A 4 54.59 33.43 35.90
N ILE A 5 54.27 33.65 37.18
CA ILE A 5 53.21 32.91 37.89
C ILE A 5 51.83 33.18 37.25
N PHE A 6 51.56 34.43 36.87
CA PHE A 6 50.34 34.78 36.14
C PHE A 6 50.27 34.08 34.76
N LEU A 7 51.36 34.07 34.00
CA LEU A 7 51.42 33.40 32.71
C LEU A 7 51.23 31.89 32.84
N ASP A 8 51.85 31.26 33.84
CA ASP A 8 51.71 29.83 34.10
C ASP A 8 50.24 29.48 34.42
N HIS A 9 49.59 30.23 35.31
CA HIS A 9 48.16 30.04 35.61
C HIS A 9 47.25 30.32 34.41
N PHE A 10 47.57 31.33 33.58
CA PHE A 10 46.80 31.62 32.37
C PHE A 10 46.89 30.49 31.35
N VAL A 11 48.08 29.92 31.14
CA VAL A 11 48.30 28.79 30.24
C VAL A 11 47.62 27.53 30.78
N GLU A 12 47.66 27.30 32.09
CA GLU A 12 47.03 26.15 32.73
C GLU A 12 45.49 26.22 32.66
N ASP A 13 44.89 27.38 32.96
CA ASP A 13 43.45 27.62 32.83
C ASP A 13 42.98 27.50 31.36
N GLY A 14 43.78 28.00 30.42
CA GLY A 14 43.54 27.84 28.99
C GLY A 14 43.54 26.38 28.55
N LYS A 15 44.52 25.58 29.00
CA LYS A 15 44.58 24.13 28.73
C LYS A 15 43.39 23.38 29.33
N GLN A 16 43.00 23.73 30.56
CA GLN A 16 41.87 23.08 31.22
C GLN A 16 40.56 23.35 30.47
N LYS A 17 40.30 24.60 30.07
CA LYS A 17 39.13 24.96 29.25
C LYS A 17 39.12 24.25 27.90
N LEU A 18 40.28 24.14 27.24
CA LEU A 18 40.40 23.45 25.96
C LEU A 18 40.13 21.94 26.09
N ASN A 19 40.61 21.32 27.17
CA ASN A 19 40.33 19.91 27.46
C ASN A 19 38.84 19.67 27.72
N ILE A 20 38.19 20.53 28.52
CA ILE A 20 36.74 20.44 28.77
C ILE A 20 35.96 20.55 27.46
N PHE A 21 36.32 21.52 26.62
CA PHE A 21 35.67 21.69 25.31
C PHE A 21 35.87 20.47 24.41
N SER A 22 37.09 19.95 24.34
CA SER A 22 37.42 18.74 23.57
C SER A 22 36.64 17.51 24.04
N GLU A 23 36.48 17.34 25.36
CA GLU A 23 35.73 16.23 25.94
C GLU A 23 34.24 16.33 25.62
N ILE A 24 33.65 17.52 25.77
CA ILE A 24 32.25 17.79 25.40
C ILE A 24 32.03 17.51 23.91
N PHE A 25 32.90 18.04 23.04
CA PHE A 25 32.79 17.88 21.60
C PHE A 25 32.94 16.41 21.18
N THR A 26 33.86 15.68 21.79
CA THR A 26 34.08 14.25 21.54
C THR A 26 32.86 13.44 21.95
N LYS A 27 32.29 13.72 23.13
CA LYS A 27 31.08 13.04 23.62
C LYS A 27 29.88 13.33 22.74
N MET A 28 29.70 14.59 22.33
CA MET A 28 28.65 15.01 21.41
C MET A 28 28.78 14.28 20.07
N THR A 29 29.97 14.31 19.47
CA THR A 29 30.24 13.66 18.18
C THR A 29 29.99 12.15 18.24
N LYS A 30 30.40 11.48 19.33
CA LYS A 30 30.18 10.04 19.51
C LYS A 30 28.69 9.71 19.59
N ASN A 31 27.91 10.50 20.34
CA ASN A 31 26.47 10.31 20.46
C ASN A 31 25.75 10.60 19.13
N THR A 32 26.16 11.64 18.41
CA THR A 32 25.60 11.97 17.09
C THR A 32 25.84 10.84 16.08
N LYS A 33 27.04 10.24 16.06
CA LYS A 33 27.31 9.08 15.18
C LYS A 33 26.36 7.92 15.47
N TRP A 34 26.16 7.59 16.74
CA TRP A 34 25.28 6.48 17.12
C TRP A 34 23.82 6.78 16.80
N TYR A 35 23.38 8.02 17.04
CA TYR A 35 22.06 8.50 16.66
C TYR A 35 21.82 8.40 15.14
N LEU A 36 22.78 8.84 14.31
CA LEU A 36 22.66 8.77 12.86
C LEU A 36 22.56 7.32 12.34
N ILE A 37 23.35 6.42 12.93
CA ILE A 37 23.27 4.99 12.62
C ILE A 37 21.89 4.44 12.98
N PHE A 38 21.41 4.71 14.19
CA PHE A 38 20.09 4.27 14.65
C PHE A 38 18.97 4.83 13.75
N PHE A 39 19.01 6.13 13.45
CA PHE A 39 18.06 6.81 12.57
C PHE A 39 18.06 6.22 11.16
N SER A 40 19.22 5.84 10.63
CA SER A 40 19.32 5.19 9.32
C SER A 40 18.60 3.84 9.33
N PHE A 41 18.83 3.01 10.36
CA PHE A 41 18.16 1.71 10.47
C PHE A 41 16.65 1.84 10.65
N THR A 42 16.18 2.77 11.47
CA THR A 42 14.73 2.98 11.67
C THR A 42 14.07 3.53 10.42
N SER A 43 14.71 4.45 9.70
CA SER A 43 14.22 4.97 8.42
C SER A 43 14.11 3.87 7.35
N ILE A 44 15.09 2.98 7.27
CA ILE A 44 15.04 1.83 6.34
C ILE A 44 13.88 0.90 6.73
N GLY A 45 13.74 0.57 8.01
CA GLY A 45 12.64 -0.28 8.49
C GLY A 45 11.26 0.29 8.20
N LEU A 46 11.07 1.60 8.43
CA LEU A 46 9.83 2.31 8.08
C LEU A 46 9.57 2.31 6.58
N GLY A 47 10.60 2.53 5.76
CA GLY A 47 10.48 2.49 4.30
C GLY A 47 10.03 1.12 3.79
N ILE A 48 10.60 0.03 4.35
CA ILE A 48 10.19 -1.34 4.01
C ILE A 48 8.73 -1.60 4.42
N ALA A 49 8.36 -1.23 5.66
CA ALA A 49 7.01 -1.44 6.16
C ALA A 49 5.96 -0.70 5.31
N LEU A 50 6.22 0.57 4.98
CA LEU A 50 5.36 1.36 4.10
C LEU A 50 5.29 0.78 2.68
N GLY A 51 6.43 0.33 2.14
CA GLY A 51 6.48 -0.32 0.82
C GLY A 51 5.62 -1.59 0.75
N ILE A 52 5.70 -2.44 1.77
CA ILE A 52 4.85 -3.64 1.87
C ILE A 52 3.38 -3.26 1.97
N LEU A 53 3.05 -2.26 2.79
CA LEU A 53 1.66 -1.82 2.96
C LEU A 53 1.07 -1.32 1.64
N ILE A 54 1.82 -0.48 0.90
CA ILE A 54 1.42 0.02 -0.41
C ILE A 54 1.22 -1.14 -1.40
N LEU A 55 2.13 -2.11 -1.42
CA LEU A 55 2.03 -3.28 -2.29
C LEU A 55 0.76 -4.10 -1.99
N LEU A 56 0.49 -4.37 -0.72
CA LEU A 56 -0.72 -5.09 -0.30
C LEU A 56 -1.99 -4.32 -0.67
N THR A 57 -2.01 -3.00 -0.44
CA THR A 57 -3.12 -2.14 -0.85
C THR A 57 -3.33 -2.19 -2.36
N TYR A 58 -2.25 -2.14 -3.15
CA TYR A 58 -2.32 -2.21 -4.60
C TYR A 58 -2.88 -3.54 -5.09
N ILE A 59 -2.43 -4.67 -4.54
CA ILE A 59 -2.95 -6.00 -4.88
C ILE A 59 -4.45 -6.07 -4.57
N LYS A 60 -4.87 -5.64 -3.37
CA LYS A 60 -6.29 -5.62 -2.97
C LYS A 60 -7.13 -4.71 -3.86
N TYR A 61 -6.59 -3.55 -4.24
CA TYR A 61 -7.26 -2.63 -5.15
C TYR A 61 -7.44 -3.23 -6.55
N SER A 62 -6.41 -3.90 -7.09
CA SER A 62 -6.47 -4.60 -8.37
C SER A 62 -7.48 -5.75 -8.35
N GLU A 63 -7.45 -6.58 -7.29
CA GLU A 63 -8.46 -7.63 -7.07
C GLU A 63 -9.87 -7.06 -7.05
N TYR A 64 -10.07 -5.95 -6.32
CA TYR A 64 -11.36 -5.28 -6.24
C TYR A 64 -11.83 -4.77 -7.61
N ASN A 65 -10.97 -4.12 -8.39
CA ASN A 65 -11.33 -3.63 -9.72
C ASN A 65 -11.69 -4.77 -10.67
N ASN A 66 -10.91 -5.85 -10.67
CA ASN A 66 -11.22 -7.03 -11.48
C ASN A 66 -12.55 -7.67 -11.07
N LEU A 67 -12.83 -7.72 -9.76
CA LEU A 67 -14.10 -8.25 -9.27
C LEU A 67 -15.26 -7.33 -9.64
N LYS A 68 -15.08 -6.01 -9.51
CA LYS A 68 -16.06 -4.99 -9.88
C LYS A 68 -16.40 -5.07 -11.36
N GLU A 69 -15.40 -5.25 -12.22
CA GLU A 69 -15.59 -5.43 -13.66
C GLU A 69 -16.39 -6.71 -13.95
N ARG A 70 -15.99 -7.85 -13.37
CA ARG A 70 -16.74 -9.11 -13.51
C ARG A 70 -18.18 -9.00 -13.02
N VAL A 71 -18.41 -8.40 -11.85
CA VAL A 71 -19.74 -8.19 -11.30
C VAL A 71 -20.54 -7.27 -12.22
N SER A 72 -19.97 -6.16 -12.70
CA SER A 72 -20.63 -5.27 -13.65
C SER A 72 -21.03 -6.01 -14.92
N THR A 73 -20.14 -6.82 -15.49
CA THR A 73 -20.43 -7.62 -16.69
C THR A 73 -21.53 -8.65 -16.45
N ILE A 74 -21.53 -9.32 -15.29
CA ILE A 74 -22.60 -10.27 -14.91
C ILE A 74 -23.91 -9.53 -14.69
N THR A 75 -23.92 -8.42 -13.96
CA THR A 75 -25.12 -7.61 -13.69
C THR A 75 -25.71 -7.05 -14.98
N GLN A 76 -24.88 -6.57 -15.91
CA GLN A 76 -25.33 -6.14 -17.24
C GLN A 76 -25.90 -7.32 -18.04
N GLY A 77 -25.26 -8.48 -18.01
CA GLY A 77 -25.79 -9.70 -18.63
C GLY A 77 -27.13 -10.14 -18.05
N LEU A 78 -27.28 -10.12 -16.72
CA LEU A 78 -28.52 -10.49 -16.02
C LEU A 78 -29.63 -9.44 -16.17
N ALA A 79 -29.30 -8.14 -16.19
CA ALA A 79 -30.28 -7.07 -16.40
C ALA A 79 -30.93 -7.12 -17.78
N THR A 80 -30.31 -7.82 -18.74
CA THR A 80 -30.92 -8.09 -20.05
C THR A 80 -31.90 -9.26 -20.06
N ILE A 81 -32.10 -9.94 -18.93
CA ILE A 81 -33.11 -10.99 -18.75
C ILE A 81 -34.38 -10.34 -18.21
N SER A 82 -35.43 -10.30 -19.02
CA SER A 82 -36.77 -9.94 -18.56
C SER A 82 -37.64 -11.17 -18.40
N ILE A 83 -38.33 -11.28 -17.26
CA ILE A 83 -39.29 -12.33 -16.97
C ILE A 83 -40.68 -11.72 -17.08
N ASP A 84 -41.49 -12.24 -17.99
CA ASP A 84 -42.90 -11.87 -18.15
C ASP A 84 -43.78 -13.08 -17.83
N GLU A 85 -44.74 -12.90 -16.93
CA GLU A 85 -45.70 -13.94 -16.57
C GLU A 85 -46.97 -13.73 -17.39
N ASN A 86 -47.22 -14.63 -18.33
CA ASN A 86 -48.44 -14.54 -19.12
C ASN A 86 -49.63 -15.03 -18.28
N SER A 87 -50.81 -14.47 -18.56
CA SER A 87 -52.09 -14.72 -17.86
C SER A 87 -52.56 -16.19 -17.84
N LYS A 88 -51.86 -17.10 -18.50
CA LYS A 88 -52.09 -18.55 -18.52
C LYS A 88 -51.11 -19.37 -17.67
N GLY A 89 -50.31 -18.72 -16.81
CA GLY A 89 -49.34 -19.37 -15.92
C GLY A 89 -48.05 -19.83 -16.60
N SER A 90 -47.74 -19.28 -17.79
CA SER A 90 -46.48 -19.54 -18.51
C SER A 90 -45.51 -18.37 -18.32
N PHE A 91 -44.27 -18.67 -17.93
CA PHE A 91 -43.20 -17.68 -17.81
C PHE A 91 -42.43 -17.54 -19.13
N THR A 92 -42.25 -16.31 -19.59
CA THR A 92 -41.40 -16.00 -20.75
C THR A 92 -40.10 -15.36 -20.28
N LEU A 93 -38.98 -16.01 -20.56
CA LEU A 93 -37.64 -15.48 -20.34
C LEU A 93 -37.15 -14.84 -21.64
N SER A 94 -37.04 -13.52 -21.66
CA SER A 94 -36.50 -12.79 -22.82
C SER A 94 -35.10 -12.28 -22.52
N PHE A 95 -34.19 -12.46 -23.46
CA PHE A 95 -32.78 -12.06 -23.36
C PHE A 95 -32.49 -11.00 -24.42
N ALA A 96 -31.63 -10.01 -24.14
CA ALA A 96 -31.20 -9.08 -25.17
C ALA A 96 -30.49 -9.84 -26.30
N LYS A 97 -30.88 -9.58 -27.55
CA LYS A 97 -30.34 -10.20 -28.76
C LYS A 97 -28.91 -9.71 -29.05
N ASN A 98 -27.96 -9.97 -28.16
CA ASN A 98 -26.54 -9.81 -28.41
C ASN A 98 -25.97 -11.11 -28.98
N LYS A 99 -24.86 -11.02 -29.74
CA LYS A 99 -24.21 -12.18 -30.39
C LYS A 99 -23.57 -13.19 -29.41
N LYS A 100 -23.78 -13.06 -28.09
CA LYS A 100 -23.09 -13.81 -27.02
C LYS A 100 -24.03 -14.72 -26.20
N THR A 101 -25.29 -14.84 -26.59
CA THR A 101 -26.25 -15.76 -25.98
C THR A 101 -26.30 -17.07 -26.77
N ILE A 102 -25.90 -18.18 -26.14
CA ILE A 102 -25.91 -19.51 -26.75
C ILE A 102 -27.04 -20.31 -26.13
N PHE A 103 -27.92 -20.84 -26.98
CA PHE A 103 -29.00 -21.74 -26.59
C PHE A 103 -28.61 -23.16 -26.96
N ASN A 104 -28.61 -24.06 -25.98
CA ASN A 104 -28.33 -25.48 -26.19
C ASN A 104 -29.49 -26.30 -25.64
N GLU A 105 -30.11 -27.09 -26.49
CA GLU A 105 -31.25 -27.93 -26.14
C GLU A 105 -30.75 -29.36 -25.90
N ASN A 106 -30.96 -29.88 -24.69
CA ASN A 106 -30.66 -31.26 -24.33
C ASN A 106 -31.99 -32.01 -24.12
N LYS A 107 -31.98 -33.35 -24.22
CA LYS A 107 -33.18 -34.19 -24.12
C LYS A 107 -34.03 -33.94 -22.88
N ASN A 108 -33.43 -33.44 -21.79
CA ASN A 108 -34.10 -33.21 -20.51
C ASN A 108 -33.99 -31.77 -19.99
N SER A 109 -33.33 -30.84 -20.70
CA SER A 109 -33.18 -29.46 -20.23
C SER A 109 -32.81 -28.48 -21.34
N ILE A 110 -33.22 -27.22 -21.17
CA ILE A 110 -32.77 -26.09 -21.98
C ILE A 110 -31.64 -25.39 -21.22
N GLN A 111 -30.45 -25.33 -21.82
CA GLN A 111 -29.31 -24.62 -21.27
C GLN A 111 -29.13 -23.29 -22.01
N ILE A 112 -29.08 -22.19 -21.26
CA ILE A 112 -28.85 -20.85 -21.79
C ILE A 112 -27.52 -20.35 -21.22
N THR A 113 -26.54 -20.16 -22.10
CA THR A 113 -25.21 -19.66 -21.73
C THR A 113 -25.11 -18.21 -22.14
N LEU A 114 -24.96 -17.32 -21.15
CA LEU A 114 -24.67 -15.91 -21.36
C LEU A 114 -23.17 -15.70 -21.20
N GLN A 115 -22.45 -15.47 -22.29
CA GLN A 115 -21.04 -15.12 -22.21
C GLN A 115 -20.92 -13.64 -21.78
N GLY A 116 -20.59 -13.42 -20.51
CA GLY A 116 -20.13 -12.12 -20.02
C GLY A 116 -18.87 -11.70 -20.79
N GLY A 117 -18.88 -10.49 -21.34
CA GLY A 117 -17.81 -10.00 -22.21
C GLY A 117 -16.44 -9.93 -21.55
N GLU A 118 -15.41 -10.05 -22.40
CA GLU A 118 -14.05 -9.51 -22.18
C GLU A 118 -14.10 -8.02 -21.85
#